data_AF-A0A849Z5X6-F1
#
_entry.id   AF-A0A849Z5X6-F1
#
_cell.length_a   1.000
_cell.length_b   1.000
_cell.length_c   1.000
_cell.angle_alpha   90.00
_cell.angle_beta   90.00
_cell.angle_gamma   90.00
#
_symmetry.space_group_name_H-M   'P 1'
#
loop_
_entity.id
_entity.type
_entity.pdbx_description
1 polymer ?
#
loop_
_entity_poly.entity_id
_entity_poly.type
_entity_poly.pdbx_seq_one_letter_code
_entity_poly.pdbx_strand_id
1 'polypeptide(L)'
;LPICWGDAGDPSVICTYPDATSPPSSGLTYTTLVNQTGGVRAQICDGSNAWAPFFDSVAQAVVQASAIECTIAIPPPPMGEELDFAKVNVQLVSGNDEEIIPNVGGEQGCGDGEGWYYDDLNAPMNVVLCPASCDHAQELAGPNQPGKVEVLFGCATIVQ
;
A
#
# COMPACT_ATOMS: atom_id res chain seq x y z
N LEU A 1 8.69 0.37 20.75
CA LEU A 1 9.83 -0.31 21.41
C LEU A 1 9.33 -1.68 21.84
N PRO A 2 9.83 -2.80 21.29
CA PRO A 2 9.31 -4.11 21.64
C PRO A 2 9.88 -4.56 22.99
N ILE A 3 9.05 -5.18 23.81
CA ILE A 3 9.35 -5.44 25.22
C ILE A 3 9.09 -6.91 25.54
N CYS A 4 9.96 -7.38 26.43
CA CYS A 4 10.26 -8.74 26.87
C CYS A 4 9.04 -9.63 27.10
N TRP A 5 9.10 -10.85 26.57
CA TRP A 5 8.18 -11.94 26.91
C TRP A 5 8.87 -13.30 26.83
N GLY A 6 8.46 -14.26 27.68
CA GLY A 6 8.88 -15.65 27.63
C GLY A 6 7.80 -16.69 27.27
N ASP A 7 6.49 -16.38 27.31
CA ASP A 7 5.44 -17.36 26.97
C ASP A 7 4.14 -16.74 26.43
N ALA A 8 3.67 -17.12 25.24
CA ALA A 8 2.52 -16.51 24.55
C ALA A 8 1.16 -16.47 25.32
N GLY A 9 1.01 -17.21 26.41
CA GLY A 9 -0.21 -17.24 27.24
C GLY A 9 -0.06 -16.57 28.61
N ASP A 10 1.17 -16.36 29.09
CA ASP A 10 1.42 -15.84 30.44
C ASP A 10 2.35 -14.62 30.44
N PRO A 11 1.82 -13.42 30.75
CA PRO A 11 2.59 -12.17 30.77
C PRO A 11 3.60 -12.08 31.93
N SER A 12 3.55 -13.00 32.89
CA SER A 12 4.50 -13.07 34.02
C SER A 12 5.79 -13.83 33.67
N VAL A 13 5.80 -14.59 32.57
CA VAL A 13 6.94 -15.40 32.15
C VAL A 13 7.96 -14.55 31.39
N ILE A 14 9.22 -14.61 31.85
CA ILE A 14 10.37 -13.92 31.26
C ILE A 14 11.20 -14.97 30.49
N CYS A 15 11.69 -14.60 29.31
CA CYS A 15 12.61 -15.47 28.58
C CYS A 15 14.00 -15.50 29.23
N THR A 16 14.79 -16.53 28.94
CA THR A 16 16.16 -16.68 29.45
C THR A 16 17.13 -16.72 28.29
N TYR A 17 18.22 -15.96 28.39
CA TYR A 17 19.31 -15.96 27.42
C TYR A 17 20.14 -17.25 27.51
N PRO A 18 20.92 -17.61 26.47
CA PRO A 18 21.82 -18.77 26.50
C PRO A 18 22.88 -18.74 27.61
N ASP A 19 23.20 -17.55 28.13
CA ASP A 19 24.12 -17.35 29.26
C ASP A 19 23.44 -17.43 30.64
N ALA A 20 22.18 -17.92 30.67
CA ALA A 20 21.33 -18.04 31.85
C ALA A 20 20.95 -16.71 32.53
N THR A 21 21.20 -15.57 31.88
CA THR A 21 20.66 -14.28 32.34
C THR A 21 19.25 -14.07 31.81
N SER A 22 18.51 -13.12 32.41
CA SER A 22 17.16 -12.77 31.98
C SER A 22 17.01 -11.26 31.87
N PRO A 23 16.26 -10.76 30.87
CA PRO A 23 15.95 -9.35 30.78
C PRO A 23 14.99 -8.92 31.90
N PRO A 24 14.90 -7.61 32.20
CA PRO A 24 13.87 -7.10 33.10
C PRO A 24 12.46 -7.40 32.55
N SER A 25 11.53 -7.70 33.45
CA SER A 25 10.12 -7.92 33.08
C SER A 25 9.50 -6.64 32.50
N SER A 26 8.68 -6.82 31.46
CA SER A 26 7.91 -5.74 30.83
C SER A 26 6.73 -5.26 31.69
N GLY A 27 6.32 -6.04 32.70
CA GLY A 27 5.22 -5.71 33.61
C GLY A 27 3.82 -5.94 33.02
N LEU A 28 2.84 -6.19 33.91
CA LEU A 28 1.46 -6.54 33.54
C LEU A 28 0.71 -5.37 32.88
N THR A 29 0.90 -4.16 33.37
CA THR A 29 0.23 -2.96 32.85
C THR A 29 0.55 -2.72 31.39
N TYR A 30 1.85 -2.76 31.05
CA TYR A 30 2.31 -2.59 29.67
C TYR A 30 1.75 -3.69 28.76
N THR A 31 1.81 -4.95 29.22
CA THR A 31 1.29 -6.09 28.45
C THR A 31 -0.21 -5.96 28.18
N THR A 32 -0.96 -5.48 29.17
CA THR A 32 -2.40 -5.24 29.02
C THR A 32 -2.69 -4.17 27.97
N LEU A 33 -1.94 -3.07 27.99
CA LEU A 33 -2.07 -1.98 27.02
C LEU A 33 -1.77 -2.45 25.59
N VAL A 34 -0.69 -3.22 25.40
CA VAL A 34 -0.31 -3.73 24.08
C VAL A 34 -1.41 -4.62 23.48
N ASN A 35 -2.01 -5.50 24.29
CA ASN A 35 -3.13 -6.34 23.82
C ASN A 35 -4.37 -5.51 23.48
N GLN A 36 -4.64 -4.42 24.21
CA GLN A 36 -5.79 -3.54 23.95
C GLN A 36 -5.60 -2.69 22.69
N THR A 37 -4.37 -2.27 22.38
CA THR A 37 -4.08 -1.41 21.22
C THR A 37 -3.72 -2.18 19.96
N GLY A 38 -3.68 -3.52 20.02
CA GLY A 38 -3.22 -4.36 18.90
C GLY A 38 -1.72 -4.24 18.61
N GLY A 39 -0.92 -3.86 19.62
CA GLY A 39 0.53 -3.77 19.47
C GLY A 39 1.22 -5.14 19.39
N VAL A 40 2.45 -5.15 18.87
CA VAL A 40 3.25 -6.37 18.67
C VAL A 40 4.20 -6.60 19.85
N ARG A 41 4.36 -7.86 20.26
CA ARG A 41 5.31 -8.32 21.29
C ARG A 41 6.36 -9.24 20.69
N ALA A 42 7.56 -9.26 21.27
CA ALA A 42 8.69 -10.04 20.80
C ALA A 42 9.47 -10.67 21.96
N GLN A 43 9.99 -11.89 21.77
CA GLN A 43 10.86 -12.57 22.73
C GLN A 43 12.31 -12.16 22.52
N ILE A 44 12.80 -11.13 23.24
CA ILE A 44 14.14 -10.57 23.03
C ILE A 44 15.29 -11.58 23.16
N CYS A 45 15.06 -12.69 23.88
CA CYS A 45 16.03 -13.76 24.03
C CYS A 45 16.27 -14.55 22.74
N ASP A 46 15.36 -14.47 21.77
CA ASP A 46 15.51 -15.04 20.42
C ASP A 46 16.43 -14.19 19.51
N GLY A 47 17.05 -13.14 20.06
CA GLY A 47 18.01 -12.30 19.35
C GLY A 47 17.37 -11.59 18.16
N SER A 48 18.02 -11.60 17.01
CA SER A 48 17.55 -10.94 15.78
C SER A 48 16.21 -11.49 15.29
N ASN A 49 15.90 -12.77 15.53
CA ASN A 49 14.68 -13.41 15.05
C ASN A 49 13.43 -12.88 15.76
N ALA A 50 13.58 -12.39 16.99
CA ALA A 50 12.50 -11.77 17.76
C ALA A 50 11.88 -10.56 17.04
N TRP A 51 12.64 -9.91 16.16
CA TRP A 51 12.24 -8.67 15.51
C TRP A 51 11.56 -8.89 14.17
N ALA A 52 11.64 -10.09 13.59
CA ALA A 52 11.03 -10.37 12.30
C ALA A 52 9.53 -10.06 12.28
N PRO A 53 8.69 -10.50 13.25
CA PRO A 53 7.26 -10.19 13.24
C PRO A 53 6.96 -8.69 13.35
N PHE A 54 7.81 -7.94 14.06
CA PHE A 54 7.70 -6.48 14.14
C PHE A 54 8.01 -5.85 12.78
N PHE A 55 9.13 -6.22 12.15
CA PHE A 55 9.48 -5.68 10.83
C PHE A 55 8.48 -6.11 9.75
N ASP A 56 7.94 -7.32 9.82
CA ASP A 56 6.87 -7.80 8.96
C ASP A 56 5.60 -6.94 9.13
N SER A 57 5.22 -6.63 10.37
CA SER A 57 4.05 -5.78 10.64
C SER A 57 4.22 -4.36 10.09
N VAL A 58 5.43 -3.80 10.19
CA VAL A 58 5.77 -2.48 9.63
C VAL A 58 5.78 -2.53 8.11
N ALA A 59 6.39 -3.56 7.52
CA ALA A 59 6.42 -3.75 6.07
C ALA A 59 5.00 -3.93 5.49
N GLN A 60 4.15 -4.73 6.14
CA GLN A 60 2.74 -4.88 5.74
C GLN A 60 1.97 -3.57 5.85
N ALA A 61 2.14 -2.81 6.94
CA ALA A 61 1.47 -1.51 7.08
C ALA A 61 1.92 -0.52 6.00
N VAL A 62 3.20 -0.52 5.62
CA VAL A 62 3.72 0.28 4.51
C VAL A 62 3.11 -0.17 3.20
N VAL A 63 3.15 -1.47 2.87
CA VAL A 63 2.58 -2.04 1.64
C VAL A 63 1.10 -1.70 1.50
N GLN A 64 0.32 -1.81 2.57
CA GLN A 64 -1.11 -1.47 2.59
C GLN A 64 -1.33 0.04 2.40
N ALA A 65 -0.49 0.89 3.01
CA ALA A 65 -0.57 2.35 2.84
C ALA A 65 -0.06 2.82 1.47
N SER A 66 0.75 2.01 0.79
CA SER A 66 1.24 2.26 -0.58
C SER A 66 0.45 1.53 -1.65
N ALA A 67 -0.68 0.88 -1.29
CA ALA A 67 -1.58 0.29 -2.26
C ALA A 67 -2.06 1.38 -3.23
N ILE A 68 -2.03 1.08 -4.52
CA ILE A 68 -2.55 1.96 -5.55
C ILE A 68 -4.06 2.13 -5.33
N GLU A 69 -4.49 3.38 -5.16
CA GLU A 69 -5.91 3.73 -5.16
C GLU A 69 -6.48 3.57 -6.58
N CYS A 70 -7.63 2.90 -6.72
CA CYS A 70 -8.33 2.80 -8.01
C CYS A 70 -8.83 4.16 -8.53
N THR A 71 -8.86 5.17 -7.66
CA THR A 71 -9.28 6.53 -7.96
C THR A 71 -8.11 7.45 -7.72
N ILE A 72 -7.66 8.14 -8.75
CA ILE A 72 -6.47 8.98 -8.74
C ILE A 72 -6.92 10.42 -8.93
N ALA A 73 -6.64 11.28 -7.94
CA ALA A 73 -6.96 12.70 -8.02
C ALA A 73 -6.08 13.38 -9.08
N ILE A 74 -6.71 14.18 -9.95
CA ILE A 74 -6.01 14.98 -10.96
C ILE A 74 -5.47 16.23 -10.25
N PRO A 75 -4.16 16.49 -10.27
CA PRO A 75 -3.61 17.70 -9.66
C PRO A 75 -4.11 18.94 -10.41
N PRO A 76 -4.42 20.04 -9.71
CA PRO A 76 -4.80 21.27 -10.36
C PRO A 76 -3.66 21.75 -11.26
N PRO A 77 -3.95 22.23 -12.49
CA PRO A 77 -2.91 22.71 -13.38
C PRO A 77 -2.19 23.92 -12.76
N PRO A 78 -0.88 24.10 -13.05
CA PRO A 78 -0.16 25.28 -12.62
C PRO A 78 -0.80 26.56 -13.20
N MET A 79 -0.63 27.70 -12.50
CA MET A 79 -1.29 28.95 -12.89
C MET A 79 -0.94 29.34 -14.34
N GLY A 80 -1.96 29.41 -15.21
CA GLY A 80 -1.83 29.82 -16.60
C GLY A 80 -1.78 28.67 -17.62
N GLU A 81 -1.86 27.41 -17.17
CA GLU A 81 -2.00 26.24 -18.04
C GLU A 81 -3.41 25.64 -17.90
N GLU A 82 -3.99 25.22 -19.04
CA GLU A 82 -5.20 24.39 -19.05
C GLU A 82 -4.80 22.95 -19.34
N LEU A 83 -5.31 22.03 -18.51
CA LEU A 83 -5.10 20.61 -18.72
C LEU A 83 -6.05 20.14 -19.82
N ASP A 84 -5.49 19.64 -20.92
CA ASP A 84 -6.27 19.08 -22.02
C ASP A 84 -6.66 17.63 -21.67
N PHE A 85 -7.89 17.46 -21.18
CA PHE A 85 -8.43 16.15 -20.82
C PHE A 85 -8.59 15.19 -22.01
N ALA A 86 -8.44 15.68 -23.25
CA ALA A 86 -8.36 14.83 -24.44
C ALA A 86 -6.92 14.36 -24.76
N LYS A 87 -5.95 14.67 -23.89
CA LYS A 87 -4.52 14.31 -24.02
C LYS A 87 -3.92 13.77 -22.72
N VAL A 88 -4.68 12.90 -22.07
CA VAL A 88 -4.24 12.14 -20.90
C VAL A 88 -4.09 10.68 -21.30
N ASN A 89 -2.98 10.08 -20.91
CA ASN A 89 -2.78 8.64 -20.97
C ASN A 89 -2.48 8.15 -19.56
N VAL A 90 -3.06 7.02 -19.19
CA VAL A 90 -2.79 6.35 -17.91
C VAL A 90 -1.96 5.13 -18.22
N GLN A 91 -0.85 4.96 -17.51
CA GLN A 91 -0.01 3.79 -17.65
C GLN A 91 0.27 3.14 -16.30
N LEU A 92 0.32 1.81 -16.30
CA LEU A 92 0.82 1.02 -15.20
C LEU A 92 2.30 0.77 -15.44
N VAL A 93 3.11 1.05 -14.43
CA VAL A 93 4.56 0.86 -14.49
C VAL A 93 4.96 -0.16 -13.43
N SER A 94 5.65 -1.22 -13.85
CA SER A 94 6.23 -2.22 -12.95
C SER A 94 7.70 -2.44 -13.29
N GLY A 95 8.59 -1.86 -12.49
CA GLY A 95 10.02 -1.89 -12.79
C GLY A 95 10.35 -1.13 -14.08
N ASN A 96 10.66 -1.87 -15.16
CA ASN A 96 10.97 -1.32 -16.49
C ASN A 96 9.83 -1.57 -17.51
N ASP A 97 8.78 -2.27 -17.12
CA ASP A 97 7.64 -2.56 -17.99
C ASP A 97 6.60 -1.43 -17.83
N GLU A 98 6.17 -0.88 -18.96
CA GLU A 98 5.17 0.19 -19.05
C GLU A 98 4.00 -0.30 -19.91
N GLU A 99 2.80 -0.29 -19.34
CA GLU A 99 1.58 -0.73 -20.00
C GLU A 99 0.57 0.42 -20.04
N ILE A 100 0.15 0.81 -21.24
CA ILE A 100 -0.83 1.88 -21.44
C ILE A 100 -2.23 1.30 -21.32
N ILE A 101 -3.02 1.84 -20.39
CA ILE A 101 -4.42 1.45 -20.19
C ILE A 101 -5.31 2.35 -21.07
N PRO A 102 -6.21 1.79 -21.87
CA PRO A 102 -7.07 2.58 -22.75
C PRO A 102 -8.13 3.36 -21.97
N ASN A 103 -8.50 4.54 -22.48
CA ASN A 103 -9.65 5.27 -21.96
C ASN A 103 -10.94 4.67 -22.53
N VAL A 104 -11.85 4.23 -21.66
CA VAL A 104 -13.12 3.59 -22.06
C VAL A 104 -14.31 4.57 -22.09
N GLY A 105 -14.05 5.86 -21.87
CA GLY A 105 -15.02 6.96 -21.91
C GLY A 105 -15.94 7.05 -20.69
N GLY A 106 -16.17 5.96 -19.97
CA GLY A 106 -17.02 5.94 -18.79
C GLY A 106 -17.12 4.56 -18.15
N GLU A 107 -17.76 4.48 -16.99
CA GLU A 107 -17.96 3.23 -16.24
C GLU A 107 -18.60 2.12 -17.09
N GLN A 108 -19.53 2.47 -17.98
CA GLN A 108 -20.19 1.52 -18.88
C GLN A 108 -19.24 0.88 -19.91
N GLY A 109 -18.12 1.55 -20.21
CA GLY A 109 -17.10 1.07 -21.12
C GLY A 109 -16.12 0.07 -20.50
N CYS A 110 -16.11 -0.07 -19.16
CA CYS A 110 -15.21 -1.01 -18.49
C CYS A 110 -15.49 -2.47 -18.89
N GLY A 111 -16.75 -2.87 -19.01
CA GLY A 111 -17.12 -4.26 -19.28
C GLY A 111 -16.37 -5.24 -18.35
N ASP A 112 -15.78 -6.28 -18.93
CA ASP A 112 -14.86 -7.22 -18.25
C ASP A 112 -13.37 -6.94 -18.56
N GLY A 113 -13.07 -5.80 -19.18
CA GLY A 113 -11.75 -5.48 -19.72
C GLY A 113 -10.98 -4.45 -18.90
N GLU A 114 -9.74 -4.22 -19.32
CA GLU A 114 -8.91 -3.14 -18.79
C GLU A 114 -9.32 -1.79 -19.36
N GLY A 115 -9.26 -0.77 -18.52
CA GLY A 115 -9.66 0.58 -18.91
C GLY A 115 -9.58 1.58 -17.77
N TRP A 116 -9.69 2.85 -18.15
CA TRP A 116 -9.89 3.95 -17.20
C TRP A 116 -10.88 4.96 -17.77
N TYR A 117 -11.50 5.73 -16.89
CA TYR A 117 -12.44 6.78 -17.24
C TYR A 117 -12.37 7.95 -16.26
N TYR A 118 -13.06 9.04 -16.59
CA TYR A 118 -13.15 10.21 -15.73
C TYR A 118 -14.39 10.17 -14.84
N ASP A 119 -14.31 10.72 -13.63
CA ASP A 119 -15.45 10.87 -12.74
C ASP A 119 -16.56 11.78 -13.31
N ASP A 120 -16.18 12.88 -13.96
CA ASP A 120 -17.08 13.76 -14.71
C ASP A 120 -16.48 14.10 -16.08
N LEU A 121 -17.29 14.02 -17.14
CA LEU A 121 -16.86 14.34 -18.50
C LEU A 121 -16.72 15.85 -18.77
N ASN A 122 -17.37 16.70 -17.98
CA ASN A 122 -17.38 18.15 -18.15
C ASN A 122 -16.36 18.85 -17.25
N ALA A 123 -16.07 18.26 -16.08
CA ALA A 123 -15.13 18.81 -15.11
C ALA A 123 -14.44 17.68 -14.33
N PRO A 124 -13.60 16.86 -15.00
CA PRO A 124 -12.93 15.73 -14.37
C PRO A 124 -12.03 16.19 -13.23
N MET A 125 -12.26 15.65 -12.04
CA MET A 125 -11.40 15.84 -10.87
C MET A 125 -10.59 14.57 -10.56
N ASN A 126 -11.05 13.43 -11.04
CA ASN A 126 -10.46 12.13 -10.75
C ASN A 126 -10.40 11.25 -12.00
N VAL A 127 -9.32 10.48 -12.10
CA VAL A 127 -9.19 9.33 -13.00
C VAL A 127 -9.59 8.08 -12.23
N VAL A 128 -10.55 7.33 -12.75
CA VAL A 128 -11.04 6.09 -12.16
C VAL A 128 -10.62 4.92 -13.04
N LEU A 129 -9.90 3.96 -12.44
CA LEU A 129 -9.57 2.70 -13.10
C LEU A 129 -10.77 1.76 -13.09
N CYS A 130 -10.97 1.05 -14.19
CA CYS A 130 -11.92 -0.06 -14.24
C CYS A 130 -11.50 -1.15 -13.24
N PRO A 131 -12.44 -1.98 -12.74
CA PRO A 131 -12.13 -3.01 -11.74
C PRO A 131 -10.95 -3.91 -12.14
N ALA A 132 -10.93 -4.41 -13.38
CA ALA A 132 -9.84 -5.25 -13.88
C ALA A 132 -8.47 -4.55 -13.87
N SER A 133 -8.42 -3.27 -14.29
CA SER A 133 -7.18 -2.49 -14.26
C SER A 133 -6.75 -2.11 -12.85
N CYS A 134 -7.69 -1.93 -11.92
CA CYS A 134 -7.34 -1.69 -10.53
C CYS A 134 -6.76 -2.94 -9.88
N ASP A 135 -7.40 -4.10 -10.09
CA ASP A 135 -6.89 -5.38 -9.59
C ASP A 135 -5.48 -5.64 -10.15
N HIS A 136 -5.27 -5.43 -11.45
CA HIS A 136 -3.95 -5.53 -12.08
C HIS A 136 -2.93 -4.55 -11.48
N ALA A 137 -3.30 -3.29 -11.30
CA ALA A 137 -2.43 -2.30 -10.67
C ALA A 137 -2.05 -2.71 -9.23
N GLN A 138 -2.99 -3.24 -8.45
CA GLN A 138 -2.76 -3.72 -7.09
C GLN A 138 -1.86 -4.95 -7.06
N GLU A 139 -1.99 -5.86 -8.02
CA GLU A 139 -1.08 -7.00 -8.19
C GLU A 139 0.35 -6.54 -8.48
N LEU A 140 0.51 -5.52 -9.34
CA LEU A 140 1.81 -4.94 -9.67
C LEU A 140 2.46 -4.18 -8.50
N ALA A 141 1.67 -3.57 -7.60
CA ALA A 141 2.16 -2.87 -6.40
C ALA A 141 2.32 -3.77 -5.16
N GLY A 142 2.36 -5.09 -5.36
CA GLY A 142 2.48 -6.07 -4.29
C GLY A 142 3.81 -6.00 -3.49
N PRO A 143 3.93 -6.79 -2.41
CA PRO A 143 5.03 -6.70 -1.43
C PRO A 143 6.45 -6.94 -1.97
N ASN A 144 6.59 -7.34 -3.23
CA ASN A 144 7.88 -7.61 -3.89
C ASN A 144 8.09 -6.81 -5.19
N GLN A 145 7.18 -5.91 -5.55
CA GLN A 145 7.25 -5.15 -6.80
C GLN A 145 6.93 -3.68 -6.57
N PRO A 146 7.79 -2.74 -7.02
CA PRO A 146 7.52 -1.31 -6.95
C PRO A 146 6.60 -0.90 -8.11
N GLY A 147 5.45 -1.57 -8.25
CA GLY A 147 4.42 -1.16 -9.20
C GLY A 147 3.86 0.21 -8.80
N LYS A 148 3.69 1.09 -9.79
CA LYS A 148 3.09 2.43 -9.62
C LYS A 148 2.19 2.73 -10.81
N VAL A 149 1.13 3.51 -10.57
CA VAL A 149 0.35 4.11 -11.67
C VAL A 149 0.93 5.47 -11.96
N GLU A 150 1.24 5.71 -13.23
CA GLU A 150 1.64 7.01 -13.70
C GLU A 150 0.56 7.56 -14.63
N VAL A 151 0.04 8.74 -14.27
CA VAL A 151 -0.87 9.49 -15.14
C VAL A 151 -0.03 10.50 -15.92
N LEU A 152 0.11 10.25 -17.22
CA LEU A 152 0.87 11.11 -18.12
C LEU A 152 -0.07 12.15 -18.73
N PHE A 153 0.12 13.39 -18.29
CA PHE A 153 -0.54 14.56 -18.87
C PHE A 153 0.37 15.14 -19.96
N GLY A 154 0.00 15.05 -21.24
CA GLY A 154 0.76 15.75 -22.30
C GLY A 154 0.98 15.10 -23.66
N CYS A 155 0.35 13.97 -24.00
CA CYS A 155 0.40 13.40 -25.36
C CYS A 155 -1.00 13.00 -25.80
N ALA A 156 -1.29 13.03 -27.12
CA ALA A 156 -2.59 12.67 -27.69
C ALA A 156 -3.13 11.37 -27.04
N THR A 157 -4.36 11.39 -26.52
CA THR A 157 -4.97 10.22 -25.90
C THR A 157 -5.13 9.12 -26.95
N ILE A 158 -4.60 7.94 -26.66
CA ILE A 158 -4.83 6.76 -27.51
C ILE A 158 -6.21 6.21 -27.15
N VAL A 159 -7.19 6.50 -28.00
CA VAL A 159 -8.53 5.90 -27.98
C VAL A 159 -8.52 4.63 -28.82
N GLN A 160 -9.14 3.55 -28.32
CA GLN A 160 -9.33 2.31 -29.07
C GLN A 160 -10.82 2.04 -29.28
#